data_AF-A0A964E640-F1
#
_entry.id   AF-A0A964E640-F1
#
_cell.length_a   1.000
_cell.length_b   1.000
_cell.length_c   1.000
_cell.angle_alpha   90.00
_cell.angle_beta   90.00
_cell.angle_gamma   90.00
#
_symmetry.space_group_name_H-M   'P 1'
#
loop_
_entity.id
_entity.type
_entity.pdbx_description
1 polymer ?
#
loop_
_entity_poly.entity_id
_entity_poly.type
_entity_poly.pdbx_seq_one_letter_code
_entity_poly.pdbx_strand_id
1 'polypeptide(L)'
;MQKNEPIALPADPKDADDFDVSVEAMERGQRARLIRVTRTKLGLSQSEFAARFKVPVGTLRDWEQARVTAPDFAIAYLRVIARHPDMVAEVLAGEAA
;
A
#
# COMPACT_ATOMS: atom_id res chain seq x y z
N MET A 1 -5.98 -11.61 25.76
CA MET A 1 -5.81 -10.44 24.87
C MET A 1 -4.88 -10.84 23.74
N GLN A 2 -5.37 -10.93 22.50
CA GLN A 2 -4.49 -11.19 21.37
C GLN A 2 -3.67 -9.92 21.08
N LYS A 3 -2.35 -10.04 21.03
CA LYS A 3 -1.40 -8.91 20.96
C LYS A 3 -1.43 -8.13 19.63
N ASN A 4 -2.29 -8.53 18.68
CA ASN A 4 -2.29 -8.07 17.29
C ASN A 4 -3.63 -7.52 16.79
N GLU A 5 -4.66 -7.39 17.64
CA GLU A 5 -5.91 -6.75 17.21
C GLU A 5 -5.74 -5.22 17.10
N PRO A 6 -6.19 -4.60 15.98
CA PRO A 6 -6.25 -3.16 15.86
C PRO A 6 -7.03 -2.53 17.02
N ILE A 7 -6.45 -1.55 17.70
CA ILE A 7 -7.18 -0.74 18.68
C ILE A 7 -8.00 0.27 17.89
N ALA A 8 -9.27 -0.04 17.63
CA ALA A 8 -10.22 0.93 17.12
C ALA A 8 -10.64 1.86 18.26
N LEU A 9 -10.44 3.16 18.09
CA LEU A 9 -10.86 4.17 19.05
C LEU A 9 -12.18 4.79 18.54
N PRO A 10 -13.26 4.73 19.33
CA PRO A 10 -14.49 5.43 18.98
C PRO A 10 -14.25 6.95 19.07
N ALA A 11 -15.04 7.71 18.31
CA ALA A 11 -15.05 9.17 18.42
C ALA A 11 -15.38 9.62 19.85
N ASP A 12 -14.74 10.70 20.31
CA ASP A 12 -15.08 11.36 21.57
C ASP A 12 -16.44 12.07 21.45
N PRO A 13 -17.48 11.67 22.20
CA PRO A 13 -18.78 12.33 22.15
C PRO A 13 -18.74 13.79 22.62
N LYS A 14 -17.64 14.26 23.21
CA LYS A 14 -17.46 15.65 23.69
C LYS A 14 -16.72 16.55 22.70
N ASP A 15 -16.18 16.01 21.62
CA ASP A 15 -15.50 16.76 20.57
C ASP A 15 -16.22 16.53 19.24
N ALA A 16 -16.88 17.57 18.72
CA ALA A 16 -17.64 17.47 17.48
C ALA A 16 -16.75 17.33 16.23
N ASP A 17 -15.47 17.65 16.34
CA ASP A 17 -14.48 17.53 15.27
C ASP A 17 -13.66 16.23 15.38
N ASP A 18 -13.89 15.41 16.41
CA ASP A 18 -13.26 14.09 16.54
C ASP A 18 -14.03 13.04 15.74
N PHE A 19 -13.33 12.39 14.81
CA PHE A 19 -13.88 11.37 13.94
C PHE A 19 -13.35 9.99 14.34
N ASP A 20 -14.20 8.97 14.25
CA ASP A 20 -13.79 7.61 14.58
C ASP A 20 -12.76 7.08 13.58
N VAL A 21 -11.75 6.38 14.11
CA VAL A 21 -10.84 5.60 13.27
C VAL A 21 -11.44 4.22 13.08
N SER A 22 -12.22 4.05 12.02
CA SER A 22 -12.76 2.74 11.68
C SER A 22 -11.64 1.73 11.38
N VAL A 23 -11.90 0.44 11.66
CA VAL A 23 -10.95 -0.65 11.36
C VAL A 23 -10.56 -0.64 9.88
N GLU A 24 -11.52 -0.38 9.00
CA GLU A 24 -11.30 -0.28 7.55
C GLU A 24 -10.39 0.90 7.18
N ALA A 25 -10.56 2.06 7.82
CA ALA A 25 -9.71 3.22 7.60
C ALA A 25 -8.27 2.95 8.09
N MET A 26 -8.13 2.29 9.24
CA MET A 26 -6.84 1.85 9.77
C MET A 26 -6.15 0.85 8.83
N GLU A 27 -6.89 -0.15 8.32
CA GLU A 27 -6.39 -1.10 7.34
C GLU A 27 -5.94 -0.40 6.06
N ARG A 28 -6.77 0.50 5.51
CA ARG A 28 -6.43 1.28 4.32
C ARG A 28 -5.14 2.08 4.51
N GLY A 29 -4.98 2.72 5.68
CA GLY A 29 -3.75 3.44 6.03
C GLY A 29 -2.52 2.54 6.16
N GLN A 30 -2.66 1.35 6.75
CA GLN A 30 -1.57 0.38 6.86
C GLN A 30 -1.14 -0.16 5.48
N ARG A 31 -2.11 -0.48 4.62
CA ARG A 31 -1.86 -0.89 3.22
C ARG A 31 -1.17 0.23 2.44
N ALA A 32 -1.67 1.46 2.51
CA ALA A 32 -1.04 2.63 1.89
C ALA A 32 0.42 2.81 2.34
N ARG A 33 0.68 2.69 3.65
CA ARG A 33 2.03 2.76 4.21
C ARG A 33 2.94 1.65 3.70
N LEU A 34 2.46 0.40 3.64
CA LEU A 34 3.24 -0.72 3.09
C LEU A 34 3.67 -0.43 1.66
N ILE A 35 2.74 0.01 0.81
CA ILE A 35 2.99 0.32 -0.61
C ILE A 35 4.07 1.39 -0.75
N ARG A 36 3.88 2.52 -0.07
CA ARG A 36 4.83 3.64 -0.08
C ARG A 36 6.21 3.24 0.41
N VAL A 37 6.28 2.48 1.52
CA VAL A 37 7.56 2.02 2.09
C VAL A 37 8.27 1.04 1.16
N THR A 38 7.56 0.11 0.53
CA THR A 38 8.15 -0.80 -0.46
C THR A 38 8.80 0.00 -1.59
N ARG A 39 8.08 0.98 -2.17
CA ARG A 39 8.65 1.82 -3.23
C ARG A 39 9.86 2.62 -2.75
N THR A 40 9.74 3.33 -1.62
CA THR A 40 10.83 4.21 -1.16
C THR A 40 12.08 3.43 -0.75
N LYS A 41 11.93 2.21 -0.23
CA LYS A 41 13.07 1.33 0.07
C LYS A 41 13.84 0.89 -1.18
N LEU A 42 13.17 0.84 -2.33
CA LEU A 42 13.81 0.57 -3.62
C LEU A 42 14.45 1.83 -4.23
N GLY A 43 14.31 3.00 -3.61
CA GLY A 43 14.86 4.26 -4.12
C GLY A 43 14.15 4.80 -5.37
N LEU A 44 12.94 4.31 -5.68
CA LEU A 44 12.23 4.64 -6.90
C LEU A 44 11.21 5.77 -6.69
N SER A 45 11.09 6.67 -7.66
CA SER A 45 9.94 7.54 -7.83
C SER A 45 8.67 6.73 -8.14
N GLN A 46 7.49 7.36 -8.02
CA GLN A 46 6.22 6.70 -8.35
C GLN A 46 6.19 6.26 -9.82
N SER A 47 6.71 7.08 -10.73
CA SER A 47 6.72 6.78 -12.17
C SER A 47 7.66 5.63 -12.50
N GLU A 48 8.85 5.59 -11.89
CA GLU A 48 9.82 4.50 -12.09
C GLU A 48 9.28 3.18 -11.53
N PHE A 49 8.68 3.20 -10.34
CA PHE A 49 8.05 2.01 -9.76
C PHE A 49 6.91 1.50 -10.65
N ALA A 50 6.04 2.42 -11.09
CA ALA A 50 4.91 2.12 -11.96
C ALA A 50 5.36 1.45 -13.27
N ALA A 51 6.38 2.02 -13.93
CA ALA A 51 6.92 1.48 -15.17
C ALA A 51 7.59 0.12 -14.95
N ARG A 52 8.42 -0.02 -13.90
CA ARG A 52 9.19 -1.23 -13.61
C ARG A 52 8.31 -2.42 -13.23
N PHE A 53 7.23 -2.19 -12.47
CA PHE A 53 6.39 -3.24 -11.90
C PHE A 53 4.98 -3.30 -12.49
N LYS A 54 4.73 -2.62 -13.60
CA LYS A 54 3.45 -2.62 -14.33
C LYS A 54 2.25 -2.26 -13.44
N VAL A 55 2.41 -1.26 -12.58
CA VAL A 55 1.32 -0.69 -11.78
C VAL A 55 1.01 0.70 -12.34
N PRO A 56 -0.21 0.99 -12.83
CA PRO A 56 -0.52 2.33 -13.34
C PRO A 56 -0.22 3.40 -12.28
N VAL A 57 0.48 4.47 -12.67
CA VAL A 57 0.94 5.50 -11.72
C VAL A 57 -0.22 6.18 -10.97
N GLY A 58 -1.38 6.34 -11.62
CA GLY A 58 -2.60 6.85 -10.97
C GLY A 58 -3.08 5.92 -9.86
N THR A 59 -3.18 4.62 -10.16
CA THR A 59 -3.54 3.58 -9.20
C THR A 59 -2.55 3.51 -8.03
N LEU A 60 -1.24 3.59 -8.31
CA LEU A 60 -0.21 3.62 -7.27
C LEU A 60 -0.40 4.83 -6.34
N ARG A 61 -0.70 6.02 -6.90
CA ARG A 61 -0.97 7.23 -6.12
C ARG A 61 -2.21 7.08 -5.25
N ASP A 62 -3.30 6.56 -5.81
CA ASP A 62 -4.54 6.34 -5.07
C ASP A 62 -4.33 5.42 -3.87
N TRP A 63 -3.51 4.38 -4.04
CA TRP A 63 -3.16 3.49 -2.95
C TRP A 63 -2.20 4.12 -1.94
N GLU A 64 -1.11 4.77 -2.37
CA GLU A 64 -0.13 5.39 -1.47
C GLU A 64 -0.73 6.53 -0.63
N GLN A 65 -1.74 7.21 -1.17
CA GLN A 65 -2.45 8.32 -0.52
C GLN A 65 -3.71 7.86 0.25
N ALA A 66 -3.94 6.55 0.35
CA ALA A 66 -5.10 5.97 1.02
C ALA A 66 -6.46 6.48 0.49
N ARG A 67 -6.53 6.90 -0.79
CA ARG A 67 -7.79 7.25 -1.47
C ARG A 67 -8.62 6.00 -1.79
N VAL A 68 -7.94 4.89 -2.09
CA VAL A 68 -8.55 3.59 -2.38
C VAL A 68 -7.79 2.51 -1.60
N THR A 69 -8.53 1.57 -1.00
CA THR A 69 -7.93 0.38 -0.38
C THR A 69 -7.38 -0.53 -1.47
N ALA A 70 -6.07 -0.77 -1.47
CA ALA A 70 -5.46 -1.70 -2.41
C ALA A 70 -6.02 -3.12 -2.17
N PRO A 71 -6.42 -3.86 -3.22
CA PRO A 71 -6.95 -5.21 -3.08
C PRO A 71 -5.86 -6.20 -2.63
N ASP A 72 -6.28 -7.36 -2.12
CA ASP A 72 -5.36 -8.34 -1.52
C ASP A 72 -4.27 -8.84 -2.47
N PHE A 73 -4.61 -9.05 -3.75
CA PHE A 73 -3.63 -9.48 -4.76
C PHE A 73 -2.53 -8.42 -4.97
N ALA A 74 -2.85 -7.13 -4.87
CA ALA A 74 -1.87 -6.05 -4.99
C ALA A 74 -0.92 -6.06 -3.78
N ILE A 75 -1.45 -6.31 -2.57
CA ILE A 75 -0.63 -6.46 -1.36
C ILE A 75 0.28 -7.69 -1.46
N ALA A 76 -0.24 -8.82 -1.94
CA ALA A 76 0.55 -10.02 -2.18
C ALA A 76 1.68 -9.74 -3.19
N TYR A 77 1.35 -9.12 -4.32
CA TYR A 77 2.32 -8.75 -5.35
C TYR A 77 3.41 -7.81 -4.80
N LEU A 78 3.05 -6.79 -4.02
CA LEU A 78 4.04 -5.91 -3.41
C LEU A 78 4.94 -6.58 -2.37
N ARG A 79 4.43 -7.61 -1.67
CA ARG A 79 5.27 -8.42 -0.77
C ARG A 79 6.30 -9.23 -1.56
N VAL A 80 5.95 -9.72 -2.75
CA VAL A 80 6.89 -10.38 -3.65
C VAL A 80 7.94 -9.37 -4.13
N ILE A 81 7.53 -8.20 -4.62
CA ILE A 81 8.45 -7.14 -5.05
C ILE A 81 9.39 -6.72 -3.92
N ALA A 82 8.88 -6.57 -2.69
CA ALA A 82 9.72 -6.17 -1.56
C ALA A 82 10.82 -7.17 -1.21
N ARG A 83 10.64 -8.45 -1.55
CA ARG A 83 11.62 -9.53 -1.28
C ARG A 83 12.50 -9.84 -2.48
N HIS A 84 11.96 -9.74 -3.70
CA HIS A 84 12.62 -10.17 -4.93
C HIS A 84 12.40 -9.13 -6.06
N PRO A 85 12.82 -7.87 -5.89
CA PRO A 85 12.52 -6.80 -6.84
C PRO A 85 13.16 -7.03 -8.22
N ASP A 86 14.35 -7.63 -8.26
CA ASP A 86 15.07 -7.86 -9.52
C ASP A 86 14.47 -9.01 -10.31
N MET A 87 14.11 -10.12 -9.65
CA MET A 87 13.41 -11.24 -10.29
C MET A 87 12.08 -10.80 -10.91
N VAL A 88 11.26 -10.03 -10.17
CA VAL A 88 9.99 -9.53 -10.71
C VAL A 88 10.23 -8.61 -11.92
N ALA A 89 11.22 -7.72 -11.83
CA ALA A 89 11.55 -6.83 -12.93
C ALA A 89 12.06 -7.58 -14.18
N GLU A 90 12.85 -8.63 -13.99
CA GLU A 90 13.34 -9.50 -15.07
C GLU A 90 12.19 -10.21 -15.78
N VAL A 91 11.28 -10.84 -15.02
CA VAL A 91 10.10 -11.52 -15.57
C VAL A 91 9.24 -10.57 -16.41
N LEU A 92 8.98 -9.36 -15.89
CA LEU A 92 8.13 -8.37 -16.57
C LEU A 92 8.82 -7.67 -17.76
N ALA A 93 10.15 -7.70 -17.82
CA ALA A 93 10.91 -7.23 -18.96
C ALA A 93 10.91 -8.27 -20.10
N GLY A 94 10.97 -9.56 -19.76
CA GLY A 94 10.93 -10.66 -20.73
C GLY A 94 9.60 -10.83 -21.48
N GLU A 95 8.49 -10.36 -20.92
CA GLU A 95 7.17 -10.35 -21.59
C GLU A 95 7.02 -9.24 -22.65
N ALA A 96 7.95 -8.28 -22.70
CA ALA A 96 7.95 -7.19 -23.68
C ALA A 96 8.75 -7.53 -24.96
N ALA A 97 9.22 -8.78 -25.10
CA ALA A 97 10.00 -9.29 -26.23
C ALA A 97 9.19 -10.23 -27.13
#